data_AF-A0A515EKG7-F1
#
_entry.id   AF-A0A515EKG7-F1
#
_cell.length_a   1.000
_cell.length_b   1.000
_cell.length_c   1.000
_cell.angle_alpha   90.00
_cell.angle_beta   90.00
_cell.angle_gamma   90.00
#
_symmetry.space_group_name_H-M   'P 1'
#
loop_
_entity.id
_entity.type
_entity.pdbx_description
1 polymer ?
#
loop_
_entity_poly.entity_id
_entity_poly.type
_entity_poly.pdbx_seq_one_letter_code
_entity_poly.pdbx_strand_id
1 'polypeptide(L)'
;MTQNDTHVSTAFSAPSVDAAFAKSALGTKLREVLAGGKGNNALIADYLLRNPVRATACSIDELAQHTQTSAPTLSRFARTMGYSGFAALRSGMAESLQTALQPVDKLRDVLQRNGAVSAPYGNPIIAESLDSSLHHLQATVAGLNPALLTATAHKILAAETVYTLGFGISAHLAAILALNLQPFCRQTINVVEYGGTEVAAGRLMNIGPKDLLVSISFPRYASDAVMLTRFARGQCAHVIALTDSMASPLTQWAHDVLIAPAAHPVLSGSYAPALLLIEALTTSLMVNGKDQVKQAQKLTEAISAYLYSDKPNAT
;
A
#
# COMPACT_ATOMS: atom_id res chain seq x y z
N MET A 1 -18.04 -43.89 9.38
CA MET A 1 -18.15 -42.87 10.45
C MET A 1 -16.74 -42.54 10.90
N THR A 2 -16.10 -41.59 10.22
CA THR A 2 -14.83 -40.96 10.64
C THR A 2 -14.73 -39.67 9.82
N GLN A 3 -15.03 -38.56 10.47
CA GLN A 3 -14.76 -37.20 10.01
C GLN A 3 -13.25 -37.04 9.83
N ASN A 4 -12.83 -36.35 8.76
CA ASN A 4 -11.48 -35.86 8.63
C ASN A 4 -11.57 -34.35 8.37
N ASP A 5 -11.63 -33.60 9.47
CA ASP A 5 -11.43 -32.16 9.51
C ASP A 5 -9.94 -31.88 9.33
N THR A 6 -9.55 -31.40 8.15
CA THR A 6 -8.26 -30.73 7.96
C THR A 6 -8.49 -29.23 7.89
N HIS A 7 -8.28 -28.60 9.03
CA HIS A 7 -8.18 -27.15 9.21
C HIS A 7 -7.21 -26.52 8.20
N VAL A 8 -7.75 -25.68 7.31
CA VAL A 8 -6.98 -24.65 6.59
C VAL A 8 -6.95 -23.43 7.50
N SER A 9 -5.85 -23.24 8.24
CA SER A 9 -5.61 -22.02 9.02
C SER A 9 -4.75 -21.05 8.21
N THR A 10 -5.42 -20.23 7.38
CA THR A 10 -4.82 -19.06 6.72
C THR A 10 -4.83 -17.87 7.68
N ALA A 11 -3.70 -17.63 8.36
CA ALA A 11 -3.50 -16.37 9.06
C ALA A 11 -3.05 -15.29 8.06
N PHE A 12 -3.99 -14.48 7.58
CA PHE A 12 -3.71 -13.23 6.87
C PHE A 12 -3.04 -12.24 7.83
N SER A 13 -1.70 -12.14 7.79
CA SER A 13 -1.01 -10.94 8.28
C SER A 13 -1.26 -9.82 7.27
N ALA A 14 -1.91 -8.73 7.67
CA ALA A 14 -2.03 -7.54 6.83
C ALA A 14 -0.68 -6.80 6.85
N PRO A 15 0.02 -6.62 5.72
CA PRO A 15 1.40 -6.09 5.70
C PRO A 15 1.60 -4.68 6.23
N SER A 16 0.54 -3.99 6.64
CA SER A 16 0.64 -2.70 7.28
C SER A 16 1.14 -2.81 8.69
N VAL A 17 0.81 -3.95 9.29
CA VAL A 17 1.36 -4.42 10.54
C VAL A 17 2.84 -4.70 10.33
N ASP A 18 3.21 -5.29 9.19
CA ASP A 18 4.60 -5.59 8.86
C ASP A 18 5.42 -4.30 8.64
N ALA A 19 4.89 -3.33 7.88
CA ALA A 19 5.53 -2.04 7.64
C ALA A 19 5.63 -1.16 8.90
N ALA A 20 4.59 -1.16 9.74
CA ALA A 20 4.60 -0.44 11.01
C ALA A 20 5.51 -1.12 12.03
N PHE A 21 5.54 -2.45 12.09
CA PHE A 21 6.48 -3.22 12.88
C PHE A 21 7.93 -2.95 12.46
N ALA A 22 8.22 -2.91 11.15
CA ALA A 22 9.55 -2.58 10.67
C ALA A 22 10.02 -1.22 11.18
N LYS A 23 9.12 -0.24 11.37
CA LYS A 23 9.45 1.09 11.91
C LYS A 23 9.55 1.15 13.43
N SER A 24 9.19 0.08 14.14
CA SER A 24 9.40 0.00 15.59
C SER A 24 10.89 -0.01 15.96
N ALA A 25 11.20 0.20 17.24
CA ALA A 25 12.57 0.07 17.75
C ALA A 25 13.15 -1.33 17.48
N LEU A 26 12.34 -2.38 17.64
CA LEU A 26 12.73 -3.75 17.33
C LEU A 26 12.92 -3.96 15.82
N GLY A 27 12.01 -3.46 14.99
CA GLY A 27 12.13 -3.53 13.53
C GLY A 27 13.38 -2.80 12.99
N THR A 28 13.77 -1.69 13.62
CA THR A 28 14.98 -0.94 13.26
C THR A 28 16.24 -1.75 13.57
N LYS A 29 16.34 -2.35 14.76
CA LYS A 29 17.44 -3.27 15.09
C LYS A 29 17.50 -4.48 14.15
N LEU A 30 16.35 -5.05 13.78
CA LEU A 30 16.32 -6.17 12.82
C LEU A 30 16.85 -5.75 11.44
N ARG A 31 16.56 -4.52 10.99
CA ARG A 31 17.13 -3.99 9.73
C ARG A 31 18.64 -3.78 9.82
N GLU A 32 19.16 -3.31 10.95
CA GLU A 32 20.61 -3.17 11.15
C GLU A 32 21.30 -4.53 11.08
N VAL A 33 20.72 -5.56 11.70
CA VAL A 33 21.23 -6.94 11.61
C VAL A 33 21.16 -7.47 10.17
N LEU A 34 20.10 -7.16 9.43
CA LEU A 34 19.96 -7.55 8.03
C LEU A 34 20.98 -6.83 7.13
N ALA A 35 21.24 -5.55 7.39
CA ALA A 35 22.22 -4.74 6.66
C ALA A 35 23.68 -5.14 6.97
N GLY A 36 23.94 -5.70 8.15
CA GLY A 36 25.24 -6.19 8.59
C GLY A 36 25.76 -7.44 7.85
N GLY A 37 24.97 -8.06 6.96
CA GLY A 37 25.45 -9.09 6.03
C GLY A 37 25.04 -10.55 6.34
N LYS A 38 25.49 -11.48 5.48
CA LYS A 38 25.00 -12.87 5.34
C LYS A 38 25.25 -13.77 6.56
N GLY A 39 24.29 -14.67 6.82
CA GLY A 39 24.38 -15.72 7.83
C GLY A 39 23.02 -16.02 8.47
N ASN A 40 22.99 -16.96 9.42
CA ASN A 40 21.75 -17.35 10.10
C ASN A 40 21.01 -16.17 10.74
N ASN A 41 21.75 -15.19 11.30
CA ASN A 41 21.13 -14.00 11.91
C ASN A 41 20.40 -13.12 10.89
N ALA A 42 20.93 -12.97 9.68
CA ALA A 42 20.26 -12.23 8.61
C ALA A 42 19.03 -12.96 8.07
N LEU A 43 19.09 -14.29 7.96
CA LEU A 43 17.92 -15.11 7.58
C LEU A 43 16.79 -14.99 8.61
N ILE A 44 17.14 -15.02 9.90
CA ILE A 44 16.19 -14.83 10.99
C ILE A 44 15.62 -13.40 10.92
N ALA A 45 16.47 -12.38 10.80
CA ALA A 45 16.02 -10.98 10.74
C ALA A 45 15.11 -10.68 9.54
N ASP A 46 15.46 -11.18 8.34
CA ASP A 46 14.64 -11.05 7.13
C ASP A 46 13.27 -11.71 7.32
N TYR A 47 13.24 -12.92 7.87
CA TYR A 47 11.97 -13.62 8.12
C TYR A 47 11.09 -12.87 9.13
N LEU A 48 11.67 -12.40 10.24
CA LEU A 48 10.93 -11.67 11.29
C LEU A 48 10.39 -10.33 10.79
N LEU A 49 11.12 -9.63 9.91
CA LEU A 49 10.68 -8.39 9.29
C LEU A 49 9.55 -8.61 8.28
N ARG A 50 9.57 -9.72 7.55
CA ARG A 50 8.56 -10.07 6.53
C ARG A 50 7.31 -10.73 7.10
N ASN A 51 7.41 -11.36 8.27
CA ASN A 51 6.33 -12.15 8.85
C ASN A 51 6.09 -11.85 10.36
N PRO A 52 6.04 -10.57 10.80
CA PRO A 52 6.04 -10.25 12.21
C PRO A 52 4.80 -10.73 12.96
N VAL A 53 3.59 -10.67 12.38
CA VAL A 53 2.39 -11.27 13.01
C VAL A 53 2.59 -12.78 13.21
N ARG A 54 3.01 -13.49 12.17
CA ARG A 54 3.20 -14.94 12.22
C ARG A 54 4.28 -15.35 13.21
N ALA A 55 5.36 -14.59 13.29
CA ALA A 55 6.44 -14.83 14.23
C ALA A 55 6.00 -14.73 15.71
N THR A 56 4.96 -13.94 16.04
CA THR A 56 4.40 -13.91 17.39
C THR A 56 3.64 -15.18 17.77
N ALA A 57 3.11 -15.89 16.78
CA ALA A 57 2.32 -17.11 16.95
C ALA A 57 3.16 -18.39 16.83
N CYS A 58 4.34 -18.34 16.21
CA CYS A 58 5.21 -19.51 16.03
C CYS A 58 5.89 -19.94 17.33
N SER A 59 5.97 -21.27 17.52
CA SER A 59 6.92 -21.89 18.43
C SER A 59 8.37 -21.74 17.93
N ILE A 60 9.34 -22.01 18.80
CA ILE A 60 10.77 -21.90 18.43
C ILE A 60 11.16 -22.90 17.35
N ASP A 61 10.53 -24.08 17.34
CA ASP A 61 10.82 -25.14 16.38
C ASP A 61 10.23 -24.85 15.00
N GLU A 62 9.01 -24.31 14.94
CA GLU A 62 8.39 -23.85 13.70
C GLU A 62 9.18 -22.70 13.07
N LEU A 63 9.64 -21.74 13.89
CA LEU A 63 10.46 -20.65 13.39
C LEU A 63 11.84 -21.13 12.92
N ALA A 64 12.41 -22.15 13.57
CA ALA A 64 13.67 -22.76 13.15
C ALA A 64 13.52 -23.39 11.75
N GLN A 65 12.43 -24.09 11.50
CA GLN A 65 12.12 -24.65 10.18
C GLN A 65 11.96 -23.55 9.12
N HIS A 66 11.19 -22.50 9.42
CA HIS A 66 10.94 -21.40 8.48
C HIS A 66 12.18 -20.59 8.14
N THR A 67 13.12 -20.48 9.07
CA THR A 67 14.39 -19.74 8.88
C THR A 67 15.54 -20.63 8.41
N GLN A 68 15.30 -21.95 8.27
CA GLN A 68 16.34 -22.96 8.01
C GLN A 68 17.48 -22.91 9.03
N THR A 69 17.14 -22.68 10.31
CA THR A 69 18.08 -22.63 11.42
C THR A 69 17.71 -23.65 12.51
N SER A 70 18.26 -23.50 13.72
CA SER A 70 17.99 -24.38 14.87
C SER A 70 17.49 -23.58 16.07
N ALA A 71 16.72 -24.21 16.96
CA ALA A 71 16.24 -23.58 18.20
C ALA A 71 17.36 -22.96 19.07
N PRO A 72 18.55 -23.59 19.22
CA PRO A 72 19.69 -22.94 19.87
C PRO A 72 20.20 -21.68 19.15
N THR A 73 20.18 -21.67 17.81
CA THR A 73 20.55 -20.50 17.02
C THR A 73 19.56 -19.35 17.23
N LEU A 74 18.25 -19.63 17.23
CA LEU A 74 17.22 -18.63 17.53
C LEU A 74 17.32 -18.09 18.96
N SER A 75 17.63 -18.94 19.93
CA SER A 75 17.84 -18.51 21.32
C SER A 75 19.06 -17.60 21.47
N ARG A 76 20.16 -17.89 20.77
CA ARG A 76 21.34 -17.01 20.71
C ARG A 76 21.06 -15.71 19.99
N PHE A 77 20.31 -15.75 18.90
CA PHE A 77 19.86 -14.55 18.18
C PHE A 77 19.05 -13.63 19.10
N ALA A 78 18.07 -14.18 19.83
CA ALA A 78 17.27 -13.40 20.79
C ALA A 78 18.14 -12.71 21.86
N ARG A 79 19.16 -13.39 22.38
CA ARG A 79 20.14 -12.79 23.32
C ARG A 79 20.98 -11.68 22.70
N THR A 80 21.40 -11.86 21.45
CA THR A 80 22.13 -10.84 20.69
C THR A 80 21.27 -9.59 20.48
N MET A 81 19.96 -9.77 20.32
CA MET A 81 18.98 -8.68 20.22
C MET A 81 18.66 -8.01 21.57
N GLY A 82 19.24 -8.48 22.68
CA GLY A 82 19.05 -7.93 24.03
C GLY A 82 17.92 -8.56 24.83
N TYR A 83 17.38 -9.71 24.41
CA TYR A 83 16.33 -10.44 25.13
C TYR A 83 16.88 -11.63 25.91
N SER A 84 16.21 -12.04 26.99
CA SER A 84 16.64 -13.19 27.81
C SER A 84 16.59 -14.54 27.06
N GLY A 85 15.78 -14.63 26.00
CA GLY A 85 15.65 -15.79 25.13
C GLY A 85 14.54 -15.63 24.10
N PHE A 86 14.25 -16.69 23.35
CA PHE A 86 13.27 -16.65 22.26
C PHE A 86 11.87 -16.23 22.70
N ALA A 87 11.38 -16.74 23.83
CA ALA A 87 10.07 -16.36 24.36
C ALA A 87 9.97 -14.85 24.64
N ALA A 88 11.02 -14.25 25.19
CA ALA A 88 11.06 -12.80 25.45
C ALA A 88 11.14 -11.98 24.15
N LEU A 89 11.89 -12.44 23.14
CA LEU A 89 11.91 -11.82 21.81
C LEU A 89 10.50 -11.86 21.16
N ARG A 90 9.82 -13.01 21.25
CA ARG A 90 8.47 -13.20 20.71
C ARG A 90 7.45 -12.28 21.39
N SER A 91 7.54 -12.11 22.71
CA SER A 91 6.73 -11.14 23.45
C SER A 91 7.02 -9.70 23.03
N GLY A 92 8.29 -9.31 22.89
CA GLY A 92 8.67 -7.97 22.41
C GLY A 92 8.22 -7.68 20.97
N MET A 93 8.12 -8.72 20.13
CA MET A 93 7.48 -8.60 18.82
C MET A 93 5.99 -8.32 18.93
N ALA A 94 5.26 -9.08 19.76
CA ALA A 94 3.82 -8.89 19.95
C ALA A 94 3.48 -7.49 20.49
N GLU A 95 4.29 -6.98 21.41
CA GLU A 95 4.20 -5.62 21.93
C GLU A 95 4.45 -4.57 20.84
N SER A 96 5.53 -4.73 20.05
CA SER A 96 5.84 -3.83 18.93
C SER A 96 4.73 -3.80 17.88
N LEU A 97 4.05 -4.93 17.63
CA LEU A 97 2.88 -5.01 16.77
C LEU A 97 1.67 -4.28 17.36
N GLN A 98 1.41 -4.43 18.67
CA GLN A 98 0.30 -3.74 19.33
C GLN A 98 0.48 -2.22 19.27
N THR A 99 1.66 -1.69 19.57
CA THR A 99 1.95 -0.25 19.46
C THR A 99 1.85 0.26 18.01
N ALA A 100 2.29 -0.55 17.05
CA ALA A 100 2.16 -0.24 15.62
C ALA A 100 0.69 -0.15 15.15
N LEU A 101 -0.23 -0.82 15.84
CA LEU A 101 -1.65 -0.94 15.51
C LEU A 101 -2.55 0.08 16.21
N GLN A 102 -2.03 0.95 17.09
CA GLN A 102 -2.82 1.93 17.85
C GLN A 102 -2.56 3.38 17.39
N PRO A 103 -3.38 3.94 16.48
CA PRO A 103 -3.37 5.37 16.19
C PRO A 103 -3.68 6.24 17.42
N VAL A 104 -4.41 5.68 18.38
CA VAL A 104 -4.82 6.36 19.61
C VAL A 104 -3.62 6.60 20.53
N ASP A 105 -2.70 5.64 20.63
CA ASP A 105 -1.48 5.80 21.43
C ASP A 105 -0.51 6.79 20.78
N LYS A 106 -0.38 6.80 19.44
CA LYS A 106 0.37 7.86 18.74
C LYS A 106 -0.21 9.24 19.03
N LEU A 107 -1.53 9.40 18.93
CA LEU A 107 -2.19 10.65 19.25
C LEU A 107 -1.99 11.01 20.74
N ARG A 108 -2.03 10.04 21.65
CA ARG A 108 -1.81 10.24 23.09
C ARG A 108 -0.38 10.69 23.39
N ASP A 109 0.63 10.03 22.82
CA ASP A 109 2.05 10.38 22.95
C ASP A 109 2.34 11.77 22.38
N VAL A 110 1.68 12.09 21.27
CA VAL A 110 1.76 13.39 20.60
C VAL A 110 1.10 14.50 21.45
N LEU A 111 -0.10 14.25 22.00
CA LEU A 111 -0.78 15.18 22.90
C LEU A 111 -0.03 15.38 24.23
N GLN A 112 0.65 14.35 24.74
CA GLN A 112 1.51 14.45 25.93
C GLN A 112 2.81 15.24 25.68
N ARG A 113 3.31 15.25 24.44
CA ARG A 113 4.51 16.01 24.03
C ARG A 113 4.28 17.52 23.84
N ASN A 114 3.03 18.01 23.91
CA ASN A 114 2.69 19.45 23.76
C ASN A 114 3.13 20.37 24.92
N GLY A 115 4.15 19.97 25.69
CA GLY A 115 4.83 20.86 26.62
C GLY A 115 5.74 21.84 25.90
N ALA A 116 5.25 23.06 25.66
CA ALA A 116 6.04 24.30 25.58
C ALA A 116 7.06 24.48 24.42
N VAL A 117 6.65 24.35 23.15
CA VAL A 117 7.47 24.86 22.02
C VAL A 117 6.63 25.72 21.08
N SER A 118 6.99 27.00 20.94
CA SER A 118 6.47 27.89 19.91
C SER A 118 6.95 27.43 18.55
N ALA A 119 6.05 26.84 17.76
CA ALA A 119 6.29 26.46 16.38
C ALA A 119 5.88 27.57 15.41
N PRO A 120 6.41 27.61 14.17
CA PRO A 120 6.08 28.65 13.17
C PRO A 120 4.58 28.77 12.86
N TYR A 121 3.82 27.70 13.09
CA TYR A 121 2.37 27.58 12.84
C TYR A 121 1.54 27.43 14.13
N GLY A 122 2.07 27.86 15.27
CA GLY A 122 1.40 27.79 16.57
C GLY A 122 1.50 26.42 17.24
N ASN A 123 1.03 25.35 16.58
CA ASN A 123 1.06 23.99 17.14
C ASN A 123 2.21 23.14 16.56
N PRO A 124 3.17 22.67 17.39
CA PRO A 124 4.34 21.92 16.92
C PRO A 124 3.98 20.61 16.20
N ILE A 125 2.85 19.99 16.54
CA ILE A 125 2.40 18.73 15.92
C ILE A 125 1.89 19.00 14.50
N ILE A 126 1.19 20.12 14.30
CA ILE A 126 0.72 20.52 12.97
C ILE A 126 1.93 20.83 12.10
N ALA A 127 2.94 21.52 12.63
CA ALA A 127 4.20 21.76 11.92
C ALA A 127 4.90 20.43 11.56
N GLU A 128 5.06 19.51 12.51
CA GLU A 128 5.64 18.18 12.26
C GLU A 128 4.86 17.38 11.20
N SER A 129 3.53 17.48 11.22
CA SER A 129 2.64 16.85 10.23
C SER A 129 2.84 17.40 8.81
N LEU A 130 3.00 18.71 8.68
CA LEU A 130 3.26 19.38 7.41
C LEU A 130 4.66 19.04 6.90
N ASP A 131 5.68 19.15 7.76
CA ASP A 131 7.07 18.81 7.42
C ASP A 131 7.21 17.34 7.01
N SER A 132 6.55 16.43 7.74
CA SER A 132 6.52 15.01 7.37
C SER A 132 5.88 14.79 6.00
N SER A 133 4.82 15.52 5.67
CA SER A 133 4.16 15.42 4.37
C SER A 133 5.06 15.94 3.25
N LEU A 134 5.71 17.08 3.42
CA LEU A 134 6.67 17.64 2.46
C LEU A 134 7.85 16.69 2.25
N HIS A 135 8.40 16.13 3.33
CA HIS A 135 9.48 15.16 3.26
C HIS A 135 9.09 13.92 2.45
N HIS A 136 7.90 13.36 2.65
CA HIS A 136 7.44 12.20 1.87
C HIS A 136 7.17 12.54 0.41
N LEU A 137 6.66 13.74 0.10
CA LEU A 137 6.53 14.19 -1.29
C LEU A 137 7.92 14.25 -1.97
N GLN A 138 8.91 14.86 -1.32
CA GLN A 138 10.28 14.90 -1.83
C GLN A 138 10.89 13.51 -2.00
N ALA A 139 10.70 12.62 -1.02
CA ALA A 139 11.17 11.23 -1.10
C ALA A 139 10.50 10.47 -2.25
N THR A 140 9.22 10.74 -2.52
CA THR A 140 8.49 10.16 -3.66
C THR A 140 9.09 10.62 -4.98
N VAL A 141 9.35 11.92 -5.14
CA VAL A 141 10.00 12.47 -6.34
C VAL A 141 11.39 11.87 -6.53
N ALA A 142 12.19 11.79 -5.47
CA ALA A 142 13.55 11.24 -5.53
C ALA A 142 13.58 9.73 -5.85
N GLY A 143 12.58 8.97 -5.40
CA GLY A 143 12.46 7.54 -5.66
C GLY A 143 11.78 7.18 -6.98
N LEU A 144 11.18 8.16 -7.67
CA LEU A 144 10.43 7.93 -8.90
C LEU A 144 11.38 7.66 -10.06
N ASN A 145 11.22 6.51 -10.71
CA ASN A 145 11.91 6.20 -11.96
C ASN A 145 11.10 6.74 -13.15
N PRO A 146 11.59 7.76 -13.89
CA PRO A 146 10.84 8.35 -15.00
C PRO A 146 10.55 7.35 -16.13
N ALA A 147 11.49 6.44 -16.41
CA ALA A 147 11.32 5.42 -17.45
C ALA A 147 10.22 4.42 -17.07
N LEU A 148 10.14 4.05 -15.78
CA LEU A 148 9.05 3.22 -15.27
C LEU A 148 7.71 3.92 -15.41
N LEU A 149 7.64 5.22 -15.07
CA LEU A 149 6.41 6.00 -15.18
C LEU A 149 5.92 6.07 -16.64
N THR A 150 6.81 6.37 -17.58
CA THR A 150 6.49 6.39 -19.02
C THR A 150 6.07 5.01 -19.53
N ALA A 151 6.78 3.95 -19.16
CA ALA A 151 6.40 2.59 -19.55
C ALA A 151 5.02 2.19 -18.97
N THR A 152 4.73 2.60 -17.75
CA THR A 152 3.43 2.39 -17.09
C THR A 152 2.32 3.14 -17.84
N ALA A 153 2.56 4.39 -18.21
CA ALA A 153 1.61 5.18 -19.00
C ALA A 153 1.31 4.52 -20.36
N HIS A 154 2.33 4.02 -21.08
CA HIS A 154 2.10 3.30 -22.34
C HIS A 154 1.25 2.03 -22.17
N LYS A 155 1.47 1.26 -21.10
CA LYS A 155 0.67 0.06 -20.82
C LYS A 155 -0.80 0.41 -20.54
N ILE A 156 -1.04 1.51 -19.80
CA ILE A 156 -2.40 2.02 -19.54
C ILE A 156 -3.09 2.45 -20.85
N LEU A 157 -2.41 3.18 -21.72
CA LEU A 157 -2.97 3.63 -23.00
C LEU A 157 -3.26 2.47 -23.97
N ALA A 158 -2.50 1.37 -23.86
CA ALA A 158 -2.65 0.20 -24.73
C ALA A 158 -3.74 -0.78 -24.27
N ALA A 159 -4.23 -0.68 -23.03
CA ALA A 159 -5.22 -1.58 -22.47
C ALA A 159 -6.60 -1.40 -23.13
N GLU A 160 -7.34 -2.51 -23.30
CA GLU A 160 -8.73 -2.44 -23.78
C GLU A 160 -9.65 -1.83 -22.71
N THR A 161 -9.50 -2.29 -21.46
CA THR A 161 -10.15 -1.70 -20.27
C THR A 161 -9.13 -1.47 -19.16
N VAL A 162 -9.20 -0.29 -18.53
CA VAL A 162 -8.43 0.03 -17.33
C VAL A 162 -9.35 0.00 -16.11
N TYR A 163 -9.08 -0.92 -15.20
CA TYR A 163 -9.77 -1.05 -13.92
C TYR A 163 -8.99 -0.30 -12.85
N THR A 164 -9.66 0.50 -12.02
CA THR A 164 -9.07 1.07 -10.80
C THR A 164 -9.72 0.47 -9.57
N LEU A 165 -8.90 0.08 -8.59
CA LEU A 165 -9.35 -0.65 -7.40
C LEU A 165 -8.74 -0.04 -6.15
N GLY A 166 -9.56 0.22 -5.15
CA GLY A 166 -9.14 0.59 -3.81
C GLY A 166 -10.31 0.53 -2.84
N PHE A 167 -10.04 0.30 -1.56
CA PHE A 167 -11.05 0.28 -0.49
C PHE A 167 -10.77 1.37 0.55
N GLY A 168 -11.82 1.83 1.24
CA GLY A 168 -11.72 2.92 2.21
C GLY A 168 -11.18 4.20 1.55
N ILE A 169 -10.16 4.83 2.15
CA ILE A 169 -9.56 6.05 1.59
C ILE A 169 -8.98 5.80 0.19
N SER A 170 -8.44 4.60 -0.07
CA SER A 170 -7.89 4.24 -1.38
C SER A 170 -8.96 4.16 -2.48
N ALA A 171 -10.24 3.98 -2.13
CA ALA A 171 -11.33 4.04 -3.11
C ALA A 171 -11.45 5.45 -3.73
N HIS A 172 -11.21 6.50 -2.95
CA HIS A 172 -11.23 7.88 -3.46
C HIS A 172 -10.05 8.15 -4.40
N LEU A 173 -8.86 7.63 -4.09
CA LEU A 173 -7.71 7.70 -4.99
C LEU A 173 -7.98 6.93 -6.30
N ALA A 174 -8.62 5.76 -6.22
CA ALA A 174 -8.98 4.96 -7.39
C ALA A 174 -10.03 5.67 -8.27
N ALA A 175 -10.99 6.35 -7.65
CA ALA A 175 -11.98 7.16 -8.34
C ALA A 175 -11.36 8.40 -9.02
N ILE A 176 -10.47 9.13 -8.31
CA ILE A 176 -9.73 10.26 -8.90
C ILE A 176 -8.92 9.80 -10.11
N LEU A 177 -8.19 8.68 -9.97
CA LEU A 177 -7.45 8.11 -11.08
C LEU A 177 -8.40 7.74 -12.23
N ALA A 178 -9.53 7.07 -11.96
CA ALA A 178 -10.47 6.70 -13.01
C ALA A 178 -10.97 7.90 -13.82
N LEU A 179 -11.33 9.00 -13.15
CA LEU A 179 -11.76 10.23 -13.79
C LEU A 179 -10.64 10.87 -14.63
N ASN A 180 -9.42 10.89 -14.12
CA ASN A 180 -8.26 11.41 -14.85
C ASN A 180 -7.91 10.56 -16.10
N LEU A 181 -8.18 9.25 -16.06
CA LEU A 181 -7.91 8.33 -17.16
C LEU A 181 -8.99 8.35 -18.25
N GLN A 182 -10.23 8.72 -17.91
CA GLN A 182 -11.40 8.65 -18.78
C GLN A 182 -11.22 9.31 -20.17
N PRO A 183 -10.53 10.46 -20.32
CA PRO A 183 -10.36 11.08 -21.63
C PRO A 183 -9.39 10.32 -22.53
N PHE A 184 -8.44 9.59 -21.93
CA PHE A 184 -7.28 9.04 -22.62
C PHE A 184 -7.37 7.54 -22.88
N CYS A 185 -8.13 6.83 -22.04
CA CYS A 185 -8.30 5.38 -22.13
C CYS A 185 -9.57 5.03 -22.92
N ARG A 186 -9.56 3.89 -23.61
CA ARG A 186 -10.74 3.40 -24.35
C ARG A 186 -11.93 3.16 -23.44
N GLN A 187 -11.68 2.55 -22.29
CA GLN A 187 -12.66 2.28 -21.26
C GLN A 187 -11.98 2.29 -19.89
N THR A 188 -12.63 2.91 -18.91
CA THR A 188 -12.18 2.93 -17.53
C THR A 188 -13.30 2.46 -16.61
N ILE A 189 -13.02 1.55 -15.68
CA ILE A 189 -13.98 1.04 -14.71
C ILE A 189 -13.43 1.27 -13.30
N ASN A 190 -14.13 2.08 -12.51
CA ASN A 190 -13.89 2.16 -11.07
C ASN A 190 -14.56 0.96 -10.38
N VAL A 191 -13.76 0.05 -9.83
CA VAL A 191 -14.23 -1.25 -9.35
C VAL A 191 -15.06 -1.10 -8.07
N VAL A 192 -14.67 -0.20 -7.16
CA VAL A 192 -15.32 -0.05 -5.86
C VAL A 192 -16.14 1.24 -5.84
N GLU A 193 -17.47 1.08 -5.78
CA GLU A 193 -18.43 2.18 -5.65
C GLU A 193 -19.55 1.74 -4.69
N TYR A 194 -20.81 2.00 -5.01
CA TYR A 194 -21.96 1.42 -4.33
C TYR A 194 -22.06 -0.09 -4.55
N GLY A 195 -22.72 -0.80 -3.62
CA GLY A 195 -22.99 -2.24 -3.72
C GLY A 195 -22.02 -3.17 -2.98
N GLY A 196 -20.97 -2.63 -2.35
CA GLY A 196 -20.05 -3.42 -1.51
C GLY A 196 -19.13 -4.36 -2.28
N THR A 197 -18.56 -5.34 -1.58
CA THR A 197 -17.52 -6.24 -2.10
C THR A 197 -18.02 -7.22 -3.16
N GLU A 198 -19.27 -7.68 -3.05
CA GLU A 198 -19.90 -8.54 -4.04
C GLU A 198 -19.98 -7.86 -5.41
N VAL A 199 -20.48 -6.63 -5.46
CA VAL A 199 -20.57 -5.84 -6.70
C VAL A 199 -19.18 -5.48 -7.22
N ALA A 200 -18.22 -5.19 -6.35
CA ALA A 200 -16.84 -4.97 -6.75
C ALA A 200 -16.22 -6.21 -7.44
N ALA A 201 -16.47 -7.41 -6.91
CA ALA A 201 -16.05 -8.65 -7.57
C ALA A 201 -16.76 -8.83 -8.92
N GLY A 202 -18.07 -8.58 -8.99
CA GLY A 202 -18.85 -8.65 -10.22
C GLY A 202 -18.33 -7.71 -11.32
N ARG A 203 -17.86 -6.51 -10.98
CA ARG A 203 -17.26 -5.57 -11.95
C ARG A 203 -15.97 -6.08 -12.58
N LEU A 204 -15.29 -7.03 -11.95
CA LEU A 204 -14.10 -7.68 -12.50
C LEU A 204 -14.43 -8.94 -13.32
N MET A 205 -15.70 -9.31 -13.50
CA MET A 205 -16.09 -10.59 -14.14
C MET A 205 -15.47 -10.83 -15.53
N ASN A 206 -15.25 -9.76 -16.30
CA ASN A 206 -14.76 -9.82 -17.68
C ASN A 206 -13.29 -9.41 -17.82
N ILE A 207 -12.59 -9.15 -16.71
CA ILE A 207 -11.19 -8.74 -16.77
C ILE A 207 -10.35 -9.86 -17.39
N GLY A 208 -9.46 -9.52 -18.34
CA GLY A 208 -8.68 -10.51 -19.06
C GLY A 208 -7.29 -10.03 -19.54
N PRO A 209 -6.63 -10.82 -20.41
CA PRO A 209 -5.23 -10.60 -20.81
C PRO A 209 -4.92 -9.28 -21.52
N LYS A 210 -5.95 -8.58 -22.02
CA LYS A 210 -5.81 -7.30 -22.72
C LYS A 210 -6.15 -6.10 -21.83
N ASP A 211 -6.57 -6.37 -20.61
CA ASP A 211 -6.97 -5.37 -19.63
C ASP A 211 -5.85 -5.10 -18.64
N LEU A 212 -6.02 -3.99 -17.93
CA LEU A 212 -5.10 -3.55 -16.90
C LEU A 212 -5.86 -3.21 -15.62
N LEU A 213 -5.34 -3.64 -14.47
CA LEU A 213 -5.79 -3.24 -13.14
C LEU A 213 -4.75 -2.33 -12.47
N VAL A 214 -5.16 -1.13 -12.06
CA VAL A 214 -4.42 -0.31 -11.10
C VAL A 214 -5.02 -0.51 -9.71
N SER A 215 -4.32 -1.27 -8.88
CA SER A 215 -4.72 -1.58 -7.50
C SER A 215 -4.01 -0.66 -6.52
N ILE A 216 -4.79 0.05 -5.71
CA ILE A 216 -4.33 1.06 -4.76
C ILE A 216 -4.62 0.56 -3.36
N SER A 217 -3.56 0.37 -2.56
CA SER A 217 -3.72 -0.02 -1.16
C SER A 217 -2.57 0.49 -0.31
N PHE A 218 -2.92 0.96 0.88
CA PHE A 218 -2.06 1.62 1.84
C PHE A 218 -2.20 0.92 3.21
N PRO A 219 -1.41 1.29 4.23
CA PRO A 219 -1.44 0.62 5.52
C PRO A 219 -2.86 0.43 6.07
N ARG A 220 -3.08 -0.72 6.72
CA ARG A 220 -4.27 -1.55 6.96
C ARG A 220 -4.65 -2.49 5.83
N TYR A 221 -4.03 -2.34 4.65
CA TYR A 221 -4.18 -3.13 3.43
C TYR A 221 -5.41 -4.03 3.41
N ALA A 222 -6.52 -3.46 2.95
CA ALA A 222 -7.80 -4.17 2.90
C ALA A 222 -7.61 -5.55 2.24
N SER A 223 -8.01 -6.62 2.94
CA SER A 223 -7.89 -8.00 2.43
C SER A 223 -8.60 -8.15 1.09
N ASP A 224 -9.75 -7.49 0.92
CA ASP A 224 -10.51 -7.48 -0.33
C ASP A 224 -9.71 -6.90 -1.50
N ALA A 225 -8.92 -5.85 -1.26
CA ALA A 225 -8.04 -5.29 -2.30
C ALA A 225 -7.03 -6.34 -2.78
N VAL A 226 -6.43 -7.09 -1.85
CA VAL A 226 -5.46 -8.15 -2.16
C VAL A 226 -6.13 -9.30 -2.91
N MET A 227 -7.30 -9.74 -2.43
CA MET A 227 -8.04 -10.85 -3.04
C MET A 227 -8.48 -10.53 -4.47
N LEU A 228 -9.02 -9.33 -4.71
CA LEU A 228 -9.44 -8.90 -6.05
C LEU A 228 -8.25 -8.62 -6.98
N THR A 229 -7.12 -8.14 -6.44
CA THR A 229 -5.88 -8.00 -7.22
C THR A 229 -5.34 -9.37 -7.65
N ARG A 230 -5.33 -10.34 -6.74
CA ARG A 230 -4.95 -11.72 -7.03
C ARG A 230 -5.89 -12.34 -8.07
N PHE A 231 -7.20 -12.09 -7.97
CA PHE A 231 -8.16 -12.56 -8.97
C PHE A 231 -7.83 -12.00 -10.36
N ALA A 232 -7.67 -10.68 -10.50
CA ALA A 232 -7.30 -10.05 -11.76
C ALA A 232 -5.99 -10.61 -12.35
N ARG A 233 -4.98 -10.81 -11.50
CA ARG A 233 -3.72 -11.45 -11.88
C ARG A 233 -3.93 -12.88 -12.40
N GLY A 234 -4.82 -13.64 -11.77
CA GLY A 234 -5.21 -14.99 -12.18
C GLY A 234 -5.94 -15.03 -13.53
N GLN A 235 -6.66 -13.97 -13.90
CA GLN A 235 -7.27 -13.79 -15.23
C GLN A 235 -6.28 -13.25 -16.28
N CYS A 236 -4.98 -13.25 -15.97
CA CYS A 236 -3.89 -12.81 -16.84
C CYS A 236 -3.90 -11.31 -17.20
N ALA A 237 -4.69 -10.49 -16.49
CA ALA A 237 -4.64 -9.05 -16.67
C ALA A 237 -3.31 -8.47 -16.19
N HIS A 238 -2.89 -7.36 -16.82
CA HIS A 238 -1.73 -6.62 -16.34
C HIS A 238 -2.08 -5.92 -15.02
N VAL A 239 -1.19 -5.94 -14.03
CA VAL A 239 -1.48 -5.38 -12.69
C VAL A 239 -0.41 -4.36 -12.32
N ILE A 240 -0.84 -3.14 -12.02
CA ILE A 240 -0.03 -2.08 -11.42
C ILE A 240 -0.46 -1.93 -9.96
N ALA A 241 0.48 -1.97 -9.03
CA ALA A 241 0.21 -1.63 -7.63
C ALA A 241 0.69 -0.21 -7.31
N LEU A 242 -0.19 0.62 -6.73
CA LEU A 242 0.17 1.90 -6.12
C LEU A 242 0.05 1.76 -4.60
N THR A 243 1.17 1.84 -3.89
CA THR A 243 1.24 1.48 -2.47
C THR A 243 2.40 2.18 -1.76
N ASP A 244 2.52 2.05 -0.44
CA ASP A 244 3.51 2.80 0.35
C ASP A 244 4.89 2.18 0.45
N SER A 245 5.03 0.88 0.19
CA SER A 245 6.32 0.20 0.25
C SER A 245 6.34 -1.12 -0.52
N MET A 246 7.54 -1.60 -0.82
CA MET A 246 7.75 -2.93 -1.42
C MET A 246 7.30 -4.08 -0.50
N ALA A 247 7.01 -3.83 0.77
CA ALA A 247 6.50 -4.83 1.71
C ALA A 247 4.96 -5.03 1.60
N SER A 248 4.27 -4.20 0.82
CA SER A 248 2.83 -4.29 0.59
C SER A 248 2.39 -5.64 0.00
N PRO A 249 1.19 -6.15 0.33
CA PRO A 249 0.73 -7.48 -0.11
C PRO A 249 0.37 -7.47 -1.59
N LEU A 250 0.16 -6.29 -2.17
CA LEU A 250 -0.16 -6.12 -3.58
C LEU A 250 1.06 -6.42 -4.46
N THR A 251 2.26 -6.18 -3.95
CA THR A 251 3.50 -6.27 -4.73
C THR A 251 3.73 -7.67 -5.29
N GLN A 252 3.37 -8.72 -4.55
CA GLN A 252 3.50 -10.11 -4.99
C GLN A 252 2.62 -10.45 -6.20
N TRP A 253 1.54 -9.68 -6.43
CA TRP A 253 0.58 -9.87 -7.52
C TRP A 253 0.76 -8.87 -8.66
N ALA A 254 1.59 -7.85 -8.46
CA ALA A 254 1.81 -6.77 -9.41
C ALA A 254 2.92 -7.09 -10.42
N HIS A 255 2.79 -6.53 -11.62
CA HIS A 255 3.86 -6.50 -12.61
C HIS A 255 4.72 -5.25 -12.46
N ASP A 256 4.06 -4.11 -12.20
CA ASP A 256 4.71 -2.82 -11.94
C ASP A 256 4.26 -2.30 -10.57
N VAL A 257 5.17 -1.67 -9.84
CA VAL A 257 4.90 -1.11 -8.51
C VAL A 257 5.30 0.35 -8.47
N LEU A 258 4.35 1.21 -8.12
CA LEU A 258 4.54 2.63 -7.85
C LEU A 258 4.51 2.85 -6.33
N ILE A 259 5.61 3.39 -5.79
CA ILE A 259 5.80 3.56 -4.35
C ILE A 259 5.55 5.01 -3.93
N ALA A 260 4.54 5.20 -3.08
CA ALA A 260 4.14 6.47 -2.48
C ALA A 260 4.19 6.37 -0.95
N PRO A 261 5.31 6.71 -0.29
CA PRO A 261 5.44 6.59 1.17
C PRO A 261 4.28 7.25 1.93
N ALA A 262 3.63 6.52 2.82
CA ALA A 262 2.39 6.97 3.48
C ALA A 262 2.53 7.18 5.00
N ALA A 263 3.75 7.29 5.53
CA ALA A 263 3.90 7.52 6.96
C ALA A 263 3.33 8.89 7.36
N HIS A 264 2.80 8.98 8.58
CA HIS A 264 2.26 10.24 9.10
C HIS A 264 2.40 10.25 10.64
N PRO A 265 2.79 11.37 11.26
CA PRO A 265 3.00 11.44 12.71
C PRO A 265 1.70 11.27 13.52
N VAL A 266 0.58 11.80 12.99
CA VAL A 266 -0.74 11.77 13.68
C VAL A 266 -1.78 10.83 13.04
N LEU A 267 -2.06 11.00 11.74
CA LEU A 267 -3.06 10.23 11.00
C LEU A 267 -2.63 8.77 10.76
N SER A 268 -3.61 7.95 10.33
CA SER A 268 -3.36 6.56 9.93
C SER A 268 -2.37 6.43 8.76
N GLY A 269 -2.25 7.46 7.94
CA GLY A 269 -1.26 7.60 6.88
C GLY A 269 -1.45 8.90 6.11
N SER A 270 -0.43 9.28 5.34
CA SER A 270 -0.50 10.38 4.38
C SER A 270 -0.76 9.84 2.98
N TYR A 271 -1.75 10.41 2.28
CA TYR A 271 -2.11 10.00 0.93
C TYR A 271 -1.70 11.03 -0.13
N ALA A 272 -1.09 12.14 0.28
CA ALA A 272 -0.59 13.18 -0.64
C ALA A 272 0.46 12.63 -1.63
N PRO A 273 1.42 11.78 -1.21
CA PRO A 273 2.33 11.09 -2.14
C PRO A 273 1.62 10.24 -3.20
N ALA A 274 0.51 9.60 -2.85
CA ALA A 274 -0.26 8.79 -3.79
C ALA A 274 -0.93 9.67 -4.85
N LEU A 275 -1.51 10.79 -4.41
CA LEU A 275 -2.11 11.77 -5.31
C LEU A 275 -1.06 12.39 -6.25
N LEU A 276 0.13 12.73 -5.72
CA LEU A 276 1.26 13.20 -6.53
C LEU A 276 1.62 12.21 -7.64
N LEU A 277 1.67 10.90 -7.35
CA LEU A 277 1.95 9.89 -8.37
C LEU A 277 0.81 9.72 -9.38
N ILE A 278 -0.45 9.87 -8.95
CA ILE A 278 -1.61 9.88 -9.86
C ILE A 278 -1.53 11.05 -10.83
N GLU A 279 -1.17 12.25 -10.35
CA GLU A 279 -0.98 13.45 -11.19
C GLU A 279 0.20 13.28 -12.15
N ALA A 280 1.33 12.76 -11.67
CA ALA A 280 2.50 12.50 -12.49
C ALA A 280 2.21 11.45 -13.58
N LEU A 281 1.48 10.37 -13.23
CA LEU A 281 1.05 9.35 -14.19
C LEU A 281 0.08 9.92 -15.22
N THR A 282 -0.88 10.73 -14.78
CA THR A 282 -1.84 11.42 -15.68
C THR A 282 -1.10 12.34 -16.65
N THR A 283 -0.14 13.11 -16.15
CA THR A 283 0.70 13.98 -17.00
C THR A 283 1.52 13.15 -17.99
N SER A 284 2.09 12.03 -17.55
CA SER A 284 2.81 11.10 -18.43
C SER A 284 1.92 10.56 -19.55
N LEU A 285 0.65 10.23 -19.25
CA LEU A 285 -0.32 9.79 -20.26
C LEU A 285 -0.64 10.88 -21.29
N MET A 286 -0.78 12.13 -20.83
CA MET A 286 -1.06 13.28 -21.68
C MET A 286 0.06 13.56 -22.69
N VAL A 287 1.32 13.39 -22.29
CA VAL A 287 2.47 13.70 -23.17
C VAL A 287 2.90 12.52 -24.06
N ASN A 288 2.47 11.29 -23.75
CA ASN A 288 2.88 10.08 -24.48
C ASN A 288 1.80 9.47 -25.39
N GLY A 289 0.54 9.91 -25.31
CA GLY A 289 -0.51 9.39 -26.19
C GLY A 289 -0.61 10.09 -27.54
N LYS A 290 -1.24 9.43 -28.51
CA LYS A 290 -1.62 10.03 -29.80
C LYS A 290 -2.92 10.81 -29.61
N ASP A 291 -3.02 11.98 -30.24
CA ASP A 291 -4.23 12.83 -30.24
C ASP A 291 -4.73 13.29 -28.86
N GLN A 292 -3.86 13.37 -27.84
CA GLN A 292 -4.31 13.71 -26.47
C GLN A 292 -4.89 15.13 -26.35
N VAL A 293 -4.38 16.09 -27.13
CA VAL A 293 -4.96 17.43 -27.23
C VAL A 293 -6.41 17.36 -27.70
N LYS A 294 -6.70 16.51 -28.70
CA LYS A 294 -8.05 16.31 -29.23
C LYS A 294 -8.96 15.64 -28.21
N GLN A 295 -8.46 14.68 -27.42
CA GLN A 295 -9.25 14.05 -26.36
C GLN A 295 -9.55 15.01 -25.21
N ALA A 296 -8.57 15.81 -24.79
CA ALA A 296 -8.79 16.86 -23.79
C ALA A 296 -9.81 17.89 -24.28
N GLN A 297 -9.72 18.31 -25.55
CA GLN A 297 -10.70 19.21 -26.16
C GLN A 297 -12.11 18.61 -26.17
N LYS A 298 -12.26 17.34 -26.56
CA LYS A 298 -13.58 16.65 -26.50
C LYS A 298 -14.17 16.62 -25.10
N LEU A 299 -13.35 16.39 -24.07
CA LEU A 299 -13.81 16.43 -22.69
C LEU A 299 -14.32 17.84 -22.33
N THR A 300 -13.52 18.87 -22.64
CA THR A 300 -13.91 20.26 -22.39
C THR A 300 -15.19 20.63 -23.13
N GLU A 301 -15.33 20.23 -24.40
CA GLU A 301 -16.55 20.45 -25.18
C GLU A 301 -17.77 19.75 -24.57
N ALA A 302 -17.63 18.49 -24.14
CA ALA A 302 -18.71 17.75 -23.49
C ALA A 302 -19.16 18.37 -22.16
N ILE A 303 -18.20 18.77 -21.31
CA ILE A 303 -18.48 19.42 -20.03
C ILE A 303 -19.11 20.80 -20.27
N SER A 304 -18.53 21.60 -21.18
CA SER A 304 -19.04 22.94 -21.50
C SER A 304 -20.44 22.88 -22.10
N ALA A 305 -20.71 21.91 -22.98
CA ALA A 305 -22.04 21.69 -23.52
C ALA A 305 -23.06 21.39 -22.41
N TYR A 306 -22.69 20.66 -21.36
CA TYR A 306 -23.59 20.41 -20.23
C TYR A 306 -23.73 21.59 -19.26
N LEU A 307 -22.64 22.30 -18.96
CA LEU A 307 -22.62 23.37 -17.97
C LEU A 307 -23.17 24.70 -18.51
N TYR A 308 -22.99 24.97 -19.79
CA TYR A 308 -23.26 26.28 -20.41
C TYR A 308 -24.29 26.24 -21.55
N SER A 309 -24.87 25.08 -21.90
CA SER A 309 -26.09 25.10 -22.70
C SER A 309 -27.25 25.58 -21.82
N ASP A 310 -28.14 26.40 -22.40
CA ASP A 310 -29.39 26.80 -21.75
C ASP A 310 -30.13 25.53 -21.33
N LYS A 311 -30.13 25.24 -20.02
CA LYS A 311 -30.94 24.16 -19.48
C LYS A 311 -32.39 24.50 -19.87
N PRO A 312 -33.12 23.58 -20.54
CA PRO A 312 -34.51 23.85 -20.89
C PRO A 312 -35.23 24.27 -19.62
N ASN A 313 -35.81 25.48 -19.64
CA ASN A 313 -36.58 26.01 -18.52
C ASN A 313 -37.57 24.92 -18.11
N ALA A 314 -37.42 24.40 -16.88
CA ALA A 314 -38.36 23.47 -16.31
C ALA A 314 -39.68 24.21 -16.11
N THR A 315 -40.57 24.12 -17.10
CA THR A 315 -42.00 24.41 -16.99
C THR A 315 -42.73 23.20 -16.44
#